data_AF-A0A1T5II61-F1
#
_entry.id   AF-A0A1T5II61-F1
#
_cell.length_a   1.000
_cell.length_b   1.000
_cell.length_c   1.000
_cell.angle_alpha   90.00
_cell.angle_beta   90.00
_cell.angle_gamma   90.00
#
_symmetry.space_group_name_H-M   'P 1'
#
loop_
_entity.id
_entity.type
_entity.pdbx_description
1 polymer ?
#
loop_
_entity_poly.entity_id
_entity_poly.type
_entity_poly.pdbx_seq_one_letter_code
_entity_poly.pdbx_strand_id
1 'polypeptide(L)'
;MSQSTTGQRYRFIDLLKVILTVGIVLRHATLAGVAGRSDAFDLFSLIVESVTEVCVPLFFVLSGFLYFRNVPAKPDANYFRDKTRRRATSLLVPYLIANAVAFVLYWLAHRFAPGMLSGFFGDDWRNPLFVFVTGPVNMSLWFIRDLIVACLLAPLFYLFVRYTRIWGVIALGAVWFGVGGSPFYNFWFALGAWAAVCQGEAVGRFLGSIRCNVPADAAAWCFFIYLYHYIPAISFKKLLVAAIGPDSFFALAGTYLATALLTLGLVTGVYILLKKICPRLTGVLVGGKI
;
A
#
# COMPACT_ATOMS: atom_id res chain seq x y z
N MET A 1 -11.76 -37.62 -0.49
CA MET A 1 -12.52 -36.54 -1.17
C MET A 1 -11.75 -35.22 -1.01
N SER A 2 -10.93 -34.85 -1.99
CA SER A 2 -10.22 -33.57 -1.97
C SER A 2 -11.20 -32.46 -2.37
N GLN A 3 -11.68 -31.68 -1.41
CA GLN A 3 -12.37 -30.43 -1.73
C GLN A 3 -11.38 -29.55 -2.49
N SER A 4 -11.67 -29.25 -3.76
CA SER A 4 -10.90 -28.32 -4.56
C SER A 4 -10.87 -26.96 -3.85
N THR A 5 -9.68 -26.48 -3.49
CA THR A 5 -9.44 -25.18 -2.82
C THR A 5 -9.73 -23.96 -3.72
N THR A 6 -10.25 -24.19 -4.92
CA THR A 6 -10.65 -23.18 -5.91
C THR A 6 -11.83 -22.37 -5.40
N GLY A 7 -11.53 -21.28 -4.69
CA GLY A 7 -12.51 -20.23 -4.35
C GLY A 7 -12.44 -19.71 -2.92
N GLN A 8 -11.65 -20.33 -2.03
CA GLN A 8 -11.58 -19.83 -0.65
C GLN A 8 -10.89 -18.46 -0.57
N ARG A 9 -11.61 -17.53 0.06
CA ARG A 9 -11.04 -16.26 0.52
C ARG A 9 -10.22 -16.55 1.78
N TYR A 10 -8.91 -16.30 1.73
CA TYR A 10 -8.06 -16.45 2.89
C TYR A 10 -8.25 -15.27 3.84
N ARG A 11 -9.03 -15.46 4.91
CA ARG A 11 -9.23 -14.44 5.95
C ARG A 11 -7.90 -13.98 6.55
N PHE A 12 -6.94 -14.89 6.65
CA PHE A 12 -5.60 -14.56 7.14
C PHE A 12 -4.87 -13.55 6.24
N ILE A 13 -5.05 -13.58 4.92
CA ILE A 13 -4.51 -12.54 4.04
C ILE A 13 -5.14 -11.18 4.36
N ASP A 14 -6.43 -11.13 4.66
CA ASP A 14 -7.09 -9.88 5.01
C ASP A 14 -6.59 -9.35 6.37
N LEU A 15 -6.32 -10.23 7.34
CA LEU A 15 -5.64 -9.85 8.59
C LEU A 15 -4.23 -9.29 8.33
N LEU A 16 -3.44 -9.95 7.47
CA LEU A 16 -2.12 -9.45 7.10
C LEU A 16 -2.24 -8.04 6.49
N LYS A 17 -3.17 -7.82 5.55
CA LYS A 17 -3.39 -6.48 4.99
C LYS A 17 -3.73 -5.45 6.07
N VAL A 18 -4.53 -5.80 7.08
CA VAL A 18 -4.83 -4.88 8.21
C VAL A 18 -3.54 -4.53 8.94
N ILE A 19 -2.74 -5.52 9.35
CA ILE A 19 -1.47 -5.30 10.06
C ILE A 19 -0.53 -4.43 9.24
N LEU A 20 -0.35 -4.74 7.96
CA LEU A 20 0.52 -3.98 7.05
C LEU A 20 0.00 -2.56 6.82
N THR A 21 -1.32 -2.36 6.76
CA THR A 21 -1.92 -1.03 6.59
C THR A 21 -1.65 -0.15 7.82
N VAL A 22 -1.80 -0.70 9.03
CA VAL A 22 -1.44 0.00 10.27
C VAL A 22 0.06 0.34 10.26
N GLY A 23 0.92 -0.59 9.84
CA GLY A 23 2.36 -0.35 9.71
C GLY A 23 2.69 0.79 8.73
N ILE A 24 1.98 0.90 7.61
CA ILE A 24 2.18 2.02 6.67
C ILE A 24 1.78 3.37 7.27
N VAL A 25 0.65 3.42 8.00
CA VAL A 25 0.24 4.66 8.66
C VAL A 25 1.24 5.06 9.73
N LEU A 26 1.79 4.10 10.49
CA LEU A 26 2.88 4.32 11.43
C LEU A 26 4.15 4.86 10.73
N ARG A 27 4.53 4.32 9.57
CA ARG A 27 5.67 4.84 8.80
C ARG A 27 5.48 6.31 8.41
N HIS A 28 4.28 6.68 7.99
CA HIS A 28 3.97 8.06 7.59
C HIS A 28 3.70 9.01 8.76
N ALA A 29 3.59 8.51 9.99
CA ALA A 29 3.57 9.32 11.21
C ALA A 29 4.97 9.80 11.65
N THR A 30 6.04 9.41 10.93
CA THR A 30 7.43 9.79 11.23
C THR A 30 7.60 11.29 11.49
N LEU A 31 8.39 11.59 12.52
CA LEU A 31 8.82 12.94 12.90
C LEU A 31 10.20 13.28 12.33
N ALA A 32 10.64 12.59 11.28
CA ALA A 32 11.82 12.97 10.52
C ALA A 32 11.74 14.45 10.09
N GLY A 33 12.82 15.20 10.35
CA GLY A 33 12.92 16.63 10.09
C GLY A 33 12.37 17.55 11.19
N VAL A 34 11.80 17.00 12.27
CA VAL A 34 11.47 17.80 13.47
C VAL A 34 12.75 18.06 14.26
N ALA A 35 13.01 19.33 14.61
CA ALA A 35 14.15 19.73 15.43
C ALA A 35 13.92 19.37 16.91
N GLY A 36 15.01 19.19 17.68
CA GLY A 36 14.93 18.92 19.12
C GLY A 36 14.62 17.46 19.49
N ARG A 37 14.76 16.52 18.55
CA ARG A 37 14.60 15.08 18.85
C ARG A 37 15.70 14.60 19.79
N SER A 38 15.31 13.81 20.80
CA SER A 38 16.26 13.16 21.69
C SER A 38 16.81 11.87 21.09
N ASP A 39 18.03 11.47 21.46
CA ASP A 39 18.65 10.22 21.00
C ASP A 39 17.77 8.99 21.28
N ALA A 40 17.09 8.98 22.43
CA ALA A 40 16.15 7.92 22.79
C ALA A 40 14.96 7.85 21.82
N PHE A 41 14.47 9.00 21.35
CA PHE A 41 13.39 9.05 20.36
C PHE A 41 13.89 8.65 18.98
N ASP A 42 15.12 9.00 18.61
CA ASP A 42 15.71 8.60 17.34
C ASP A 42 15.95 7.08 17.29
N LEU A 43 16.40 6.47 18.40
CA LEU A 43 16.47 5.00 18.52
C LEU A 43 15.08 4.34 18.41
N PHE A 44 14.09 4.89 19.10
CA PHE A 44 12.71 4.43 18.99
C PHE A 44 12.20 4.50 17.54
N SER A 45 12.44 5.63 16.88
CA SER A 45 12.03 5.87 15.49
C SER A 45 12.72 4.89 14.54
N LEU A 46 14.03 4.64 14.73
CA LEU A 46 14.80 3.69 13.92
C LEU A 46 14.21 2.28 14.00
N ILE A 47 13.86 1.81 15.21
CA ILE A 47 13.27 0.48 15.41
C ILE A 47 11.92 0.38 14.68
N VAL A 48 11.05 1.38 14.87
CA VAL A 48 9.72 1.37 14.26
C VAL A 48 9.78 1.52 12.75
N GLU A 49 10.64 2.39 12.23
CA GLU A 49 10.86 2.55 10.79
C GLU A 49 11.41 1.27 10.16
N SER A 50 12.34 0.56 10.81
CA SER A 50 12.85 -0.73 10.34
C SER A 50 11.74 -1.79 10.21
N VAL A 51 10.84 -1.85 11.19
CA VAL A 51 9.71 -2.79 11.17
C VAL A 51 8.65 -2.40 10.16
N THR A 52 8.37 -1.10 10.01
CA THR A 52 7.33 -0.62 9.08
C THR A 52 7.83 -0.55 7.64
N GLU A 53 9.14 -0.59 7.41
CA GLU A 53 9.73 -0.57 6.09
C GLU A 53 9.40 -1.80 5.25
N VAL A 54 9.37 -2.98 5.89
CA VAL A 54 9.02 -4.24 5.23
C VAL A 54 7.55 -4.30 4.81
N CYS A 55 6.69 -3.41 5.30
CA CYS A 55 5.26 -3.48 5.01
C CYS A 55 4.95 -3.35 3.51
N VAL A 56 5.62 -2.43 2.81
CA VAL A 56 5.38 -2.21 1.37
C VAL A 56 5.86 -3.38 0.50
N PRO A 57 7.10 -3.90 0.68
CA PRO A 57 7.52 -5.17 0.09
C PRO A 57 6.52 -6.32 0.29
N LEU A 58 6.00 -6.49 1.50
CA LEU A 58 5.03 -7.55 1.80
C LEU A 58 3.71 -7.33 1.06
N PHE A 59 3.27 -6.09 0.86
CA PHE A 59 2.12 -5.80 -0.01
C PHE A 59 2.37 -6.18 -1.47
N PHE A 60 3.58 -6.01 -2.00
CA PHE A 60 3.93 -6.49 -3.34
C PHE A 60 3.92 -8.03 -3.41
N VAL A 61 4.44 -8.72 -2.40
CA VAL A 61 4.40 -10.19 -2.30
C VAL A 61 2.95 -10.68 -2.28
N LEU A 62 2.11 -10.13 -1.38
CA LEU A 62 0.68 -10.48 -1.31
C LEU A 62 -0.03 -10.19 -2.64
N SER A 63 0.32 -9.08 -3.28
CA SER A 63 -0.26 -8.69 -4.55
C SER A 63 0.10 -9.66 -5.68
N GLY A 64 1.37 -10.05 -5.80
CA GLY A 64 1.83 -11.06 -6.75
C GLY A 64 1.17 -12.41 -6.49
N PHE A 65 1.16 -12.86 -5.23
CA PHE A 65 0.50 -14.11 -4.85
C PHE A 65 -0.97 -14.13 -5.25
N LEU A 66 -1.73 -13.09 -4.88
CA LEU A 66 -3.15 -12.98 -5.24
C LEU A 66 -3.37 -12.86 -6.76
N TYR A 67 -2.39 -12.31 -7.50
CA TYR A 67 -2.47 -12.22 -8.95
C TYR A 67 -2.39 -13.60 -9.60
N PHE A 68 -1.39 -14.38 -9.23
CA PHE A 68 -1.14 -15.67 -9.88
C PHE A 68 -1.83 -16.85 -9.20
N ARG A 69 -2.54 -16.61 -8.09
CA ARG A 69 -3.40 -17.63 -7.49
C ARG A 69 -4.43 -18.13 -8.51
N ASN A 70 -4.57 -19.45 -8.57
CA ASN A 70 -5.47 -20.17 -9.46
C ASN A 70 -5.21 -19.89 -10.95
N VAL A 71 -3.96 -19.63 -11.35
CA VAL A 71 -3.59 -19.60 -12.77
C VAL A 71 -3.69 -21.02 -13.35
N PRO A 72 -4.39 -21.21 -14.48
CA PRO A 72 -4.45 -22.51 -15.15
C PRO A 72 -3.05 -23.02 -15.54
N ALA A 73 -2.92 -24.34 -15.73
CA ALA A 73 -1.64 -24.94 -16.15
C ALA A 73 -1.16 -24.45 -17.54
N LYS A 74 -2.10 -24.08 -18.42
CA LYS A 74 -1.87 -23.49 -19.74
C LYS A 74 -2.78 -22.27 -19.92
N PRO A 75 -2.40 -21.09 -19.39
CA PRO A 75 -3.18 -19.87 -19.59
C PRO A 75 -3.00 -19.39 -21.04
N ASP A 76 -4.09 -18.96 -21.67
CA ASP A 76 -4.04 -18.30 -22.97
C ASP A 76 -3.80 -16.79 -22.83
N ALA A 77 -3.58 -16.10 -23.94
CA ALA A 77 -3.37 -14.65 -23.94
C ALA A 77 -4.61 -13.89 -23.44
N ASN A 78 -5.80 -14.40 -23.73
CA ASN A 78 -7.07 -13.80 -23.31
C ASN A 78 -7.23 -13.81 -21.78
N TYR A 79 -6.82 -14.90 -21.12
CA TYR A 79 -6.84 -15.02 -19.67
C TYR A 79 -6.03 -13.90 -19.01
N PHE A 80 -4.80 -13.67 -19.48
CA PHE A 80 -3.97 -12.59 -18.94
C PHE A 80 -4.52 -11.22 -19.28
N ARG A 81 -4.98 -11.00 -20.52
CA ARG A 81 -5.61 -9.74 -20.92
C ARG A 81 -6.77 -9.38 -20.00
N ASP A 82 -7.69 -10.30 -19.76
CA ASP A 82 -8.89 -10.06 -18.94
C ASP A 82 -8.56 -9.91 -17.46
N LYS A 83 -7.60 -10.69 -16.95
CA LYS A 83 -7.17 -10.60 -15.54
C LYS A 83 -6.40 -9.30 -15.28
N THR A 84 -5.45 -8.96 -16.14
CA THR A 84 -4.70 -7.70 -16.10
C THR A 84 -5.65 -6.52 -16.21
N ARG A 85 -6.54 -6.49 -17.22
CA ARG A 85 -7.49 -5.38 -17.42
C ARG A 85 -8.35 -5.14 -16.19
N ARG A 86 -8.98 -6.20 -15.64
CA ARG A 86 -9.84 -6.07 -14.45
C ARG A 86 -9.07 -5.51 -13.26
N ARG A 87 -7.87 -6.06 -13.00
CA ARG A 87 -7.07 -5.64 -11.85
C ARG A 87 -6.47 -4.24 -12.02
N ALA A 88 -5.92 -3.94 -13.18
CA ALA A 88 -5.40 -2.62 -13.51
C ALA A 88 -6.51 -1.57 -13.40
N THR A 89 -7.73 -1.85 -13.90
CA THR A 89 -8.86 -0.92 -13.78
C THR A 89 -9.28 -0.72 -12.31
N SER A 90 -9.37 -1.80 -11.53
CA SER A 90 -9.70 -1.71 -10.09
C SER A 90 -8.66 -0.98 -9.24
N LEU A 91 -7.44 -0.79 -9.75
CA LEU A 91 -6.38 -0.02 -9.09
C LEU A 91 -6.28 1.40 -9.64
N LEU A 92 -6.31 1.54 -10.97
CA LEU A 92 -6.14 2.79 -11.70
C LEU A 92 -7.29 3.77 -11.42
N VAL A 93 -8.55 3.30 -11.43
CA VAL A 93 -9.70 4.20 -11.18
C VAL A 93 -9.62 4.81 -9.77
N PRO A 94 -9.49 4.03 -8.68
CA PRO A 94 -9.27 4.61 -7.35
C PRO A 94 -8.02 5.48 -7.25
N TYR A 95 -6.92 5.08 -7.89
CA TYR A 95 -5.67 5.84 -7.90
C TYR A 95 -5.84 7.23 -8.54
N LEU A 96 -6.51 7.32 -9.68
CA LEU A 96 -6.75 8.60 -10.36
C LEU A 96 -7.67 9.49 -9.53
N ILE A 97 -8.73 8.91 -8.94
CA ILE A 97 -9.63 9.65 -8.05
C ILE A 97 -8.87 10.16 -6.81
N ALA A 98 -8.07 9.32 -6.17
CA ALA A 98 -7.31 9.70 -4.98
C ALA A 98 -6.28 10.81 -5.28
N ASN A 99 -5.61 10.77 -6.45
CA ASN A 99 -4.74 11.86 -6.89
C ASN A 99 -5.51 13.14 -7.17
N ALA A 100 -6.68 13.07 -7.83
CA ALA A 100 -7.52 14.23 -8.07
C ALA A 100 -8.01 14.87 -6.76
N VAL A 101 -8.44 14.05 -5.79
CA VAL A 101 -8.80 14.51 -4.44
C VAL A 101 -7.61 15.16 -3.76
N ALA A 102 -6.43 14.53 -3.79
CA ALA A 102 -5.21 15.09 -3.22
C ALA A 102 -4.84 16.44 -3.83
N PHE A 103 -4.95 16.57 -5.16
CA PHE A 103 -4.72 17.82 -5.87
C PHE A 103 -5.68 18.94 -5.41
N VAL A 104 -6.98 18.64 -5.31
CA VAL A 104 -7.98 19.62 -4.85
C VAL A 104 -7.71 20.03 -3.40
N LEU A 105 -7.44 19.07 -2.51
CA LEU A 105 -7.13 19.35 -1.10
C LEU A 105 -5.87 20.21 -0.97
N TYR A 106 -4.85 19.93 -1.78
CA TYR A 106 -3.64 20.74 -1.81
C TYR A 106 -3.92 22.16 -2.30
N TRP A 107 -4.65 22.31 -3.41
CA TRP A 107 -5.01 23.62 -3.96
C TRP A 107 -5.78 24.47 -2.93
N LEU A 108 -6.74 23.86 -2.23
CA LEU A 108 -7.48 24.51 -1.14
C LEU A 108 -6.56 24.89 0.03
N ALA A 109 -5.68 23.99 0.47
CA ALA A 109 -4.75 24.26 1.55
C ALA A 109 -3.79 25.40 1.19
N HIS A 110 -3.26 25.45 -0.03
CA HIS A 110 -2.42 26.55 -0.47
C HIS A 110 -3.18 27.89 -0.49
N ARG A 111 -4.46 27.88 -0.86
CA ARG A 111 -5.30 29.08 -0.93
C ARG A 111 -5.71 29.66 0.43
N PHE A 112 -5.99 28.79 1.40
CA PHE A 112 -6.60 29.16 2.68
C PHE A 112 -5.69 28.96 3.90
N ALA A 113 -4.71 28.09 3.82
CA ALA A 113 -3.78 27.75 4.89
C ALA A 113 -2.38 27.46 4.32
N PRO A 114 -1.71 28.45 3.68
CA PRO A 114 -0.48 28.24 2.91
C PRO A 114 0.64 27.60 3.74
N GLY A 115 0.63 27.83 5.06
CA GLY A 115 1.58 27.23 5.99
C GLY A 115 1.26 25.78 6.42
N MET A 116 0.13 25.17 6.08
CA MET A 116 -0.23 23.82 6.58
C MET A 116 0.46 22.70 5.81
N LEU A 117 0.57 22.84 4.47
CA LEU A 117 1.20 21.84 3.59
C LEU A 117 2.51 22.32 2.95
N SER A 118 2.99 23.51 3.33
CA SER A 118 4.27 24.07 2.85
C SER A 118 5.45 23.13 3.14
N GLY A 119 6.28 22.86 2.13
CA GLY A 119 7.51 22.06 2.25
C GLY A 119 7.35 20.55 2.08
N PHE A 120 6.13 20.03 1.97
CA PHE A 120 5.90 18.59 1.71
C PHE A 120 5.91 18.24 0.21
N PHE A 121 5.80 19.23 -0.67
CA PHE A 121 5.86 19.09 -2.12
C PHE A 121 6.74 20.20 -2.69
N GLY A 122 7.69 19.84 -3.56
CA GLY A 122 8.47 20.81 -4.33
C GLY A 122 7.56 21.59 -5.30
N ASP A 123 8.07 22.69 -5.86
CA ASP A 123 7.29 23.62 -6.70
C ASP A 123 6.70 22.99 -7.99
N ASP A 124 7.09 21.76 -8.33
CA ASP A 124 6.72 21.05 -9.57
C ASP A 124 5.39 20.29 -9.57
N TRP A 125 4.59 20.36 -8.49
CA TRP A 125 3.28 19.69 -8.40
C TRP A 125 2.27 20.10 -9.50
N ARG A 126 2.53 21.22 -10.20
CA ARG A 126 1.71 21.74 -11.29
C ARG A 126 1.95 21.04 -12.63
N ASN A 127 2.98 20.21 -12.75
CA ASN A 127 3.33 19.55 -13.99
C ASN A 127 2.62 18.19 -14.13
N PRO A 128 1.80 17.94 -15.17
CA PRO A 128 1.14 16.65 -15.35
C PRO A 128 2.11 15.48 -15.61
N LEU A 129 3.29 15.75 -16.17
CA LEU A 129 4.37 14.75 -16.27
C LEU A 129 4.96 14.44 -14.90
N PHE A 130 4.96 15.37 -13.94
CA PHE A 130 5.40 15.09 -12.57
C PHE A 130 4.49 14.03 -11.93
N VAL A 131 3.17 14.18 -12.04
CA VAL A 131 2.16 13.26 -11.49
C VAL A 131 2.30 11.82 -11.99
N PHE A 132 2.70 11.62 -13.25
CA PHE A 132 2.81 10.30 -13.86
C PHE A 132 4.25 9.74 -13.91
N VAL A 133 5.26 10.58 -14.08
CA VAL A 133 6.66 10.16 -14.35
C VAL A 133 7.56 10.27 -13.12
N THR A 134 7.47 11.34 -12.33
CA THR A 134 8.36 11.56 -11.17
C THR A 134 7.73 11.08 -9.86
N GLY A 135 6.42 11.27 -9.66
CA GLY A 135 5.70 10.77 -8.50
C GLY A 135 4.24 11.25 -8.45
N PRO A 136 3.29 10.44 -7.96
CA PRO A 136 1.90 10.89 -7.79
C PRO A 136 1.81 12.13 -6.90
N VAL A 137 0.79 12.98 -7.14
CA VAL A 137 0.49 14.16 -6.30
C VAL A 137 0.36 13.77 -4.85
N ASN A 138 -0.20 12.59 -4.57
CA ASN A 138 -0.07 11.98 -3.25
C ASN A 138 1.13 11.02 -3.27
N MET A 139 2.26 11.44 -2.70
CA MET A 139 3.51 10.68 -2.74
C MET A 139 3.32 9.22 -2.29
N SER A 140 2.48 8.94 -1.29
CA SER A 140 2.28 7.57 -0.81
C SER A 140 1.65 6.62 -1.85
N LEU A 141 1.09 7.14 -2.94
CA LEU A 141 0.47 6.34 -4.00
C LEU A 141 1.48 5.75 -5.00
N TRP A 142 2.78 6.01 -4.83
CA TRP A 142 3.83 5.47 -5.69
C TRP A 142 3.74 3.93 -5.79
N PHE A 143 3.38 3.26 -4.69
CA PHE A 143 3.18 1.81 -4.65
C PHE A 143 2.06 1.35 -5.58
N ILE A 144 0.93 2.05 -5.62
CA ILE A 144 -0.20 1.65 -6.48
C ILE A 144 0.18 1.82 -7.94
N ARG A 145 0.88 2.91 -8.29
CA ARG A 145 1.44 3.12 -9.62
C ARG A 145 2.32 1.93 -10.02
N ASP A 146 3.30 1.57 -9.19
CA ASP A 146 4.23 0.48 -9.49
C ASP A 146 3.52 -0.88 -9.50
N LEU A 147 2.49 -1.06 -8.67
CA LEU A 147 1.67 -2.26 -8.68
C LEU A 147 0.82 -2.37 -9.95
N ILE A 148 0.32 -1.25 -10.50
CA ILE A 148 -0.34 -1.23 -11.81
C ILE A 148 0.65 -1.70 -12.88
N VAL A 149 1.87 -1.15 -12.89
CA VAL A 149 2.93 -1.58 -13.83
C VAL A 149 3.24 -3.07 -13.66
N ALA A 150 3.40 -3.57 -12.43
CA ALA A 150 3.63 -4.98 -12.16
C ALA A 150 2.48 -5.87 -12.67
N CYS A 151 1.22 -5.42 -12.56
CA CYS A 151 0.07 -6.12 -13.10
C CYS A 151 0.05 -6.14 -14.64
N LEU A 152 0.51 -5.07 -15.30
CA LEU A 152 0.69 -5.02 -16.75
C LEU A 152 1.80 -5.97 -17.22
N LEU A 153 2.90 -6.04 -16.46
CA LEU A 153 4.02 -6.96 -16.70
C LEU A 153 3.76 -8.39 -16.20
N ALA A 154 2.59 -8.66 -15.62
CA ALA A 154 2.28 -9.97 -15.04
C ALA A 154 2.47 -11.17 -15.98
N PRO A 155 2.17 -11.09 -17.30
CA PRO A 155 2.47 -12.19 -18.22
C PRO A 155 3.97 -12.53 -18.27
N LEU A 156 4.84 -11.51 -18.20
CA LEU A 156 6.29 -11.70 -18.18
C LEU A 156 6.74 -12.32 -16.85
N PHE A 157 6.19 -11.87 -15.73
CA PHE A 157 6.44 -12.49 -14.43
C PHE A 157 6.02 -13.97 -14.40
N TYR A 158 4.89 -14.32 -15.04
CA TYR A 158 4.47 -15.71 -15.15
C TYR A 158 5.48 -16.55 -15.93
N LEU A 159 5.90 -16.10 -17.11
CA LEU A 159 6.89 -16.80 -17.93
C LEU A 159 8.20 -16.96 -17.15
N PHE A 160 8.71 -15.86 -16.59
CA PHE A 160 9.90 -15.84 -15.75
C PHE A 160 9.82 -16.91 -14.66
N VAL A 161 8.84 -16.83 -13.76
CA VAL A 161 8.69 -17.78 -12.65
C VAL A 161 8.48 -19.22 -13.13
N ARG A 162 7.75 -19.42 -14.23
CA ARG A 162 7.49 -20.77 -14.78
C ARG A 162 8.79 -21.44 -15.22
N TYR A 163 9.70 -20.71 -15.87
CA TYR A 163 10.94 -21.26 -16.40
C TYR A 163 12.08 -21.26 -15.38
N THR A 164 12.25 -20.18 -14.62
CA THR A 164 13.38 -20.03 -13.69
C THR A 164 13.09 -20.55 -12.28
N ARG A 165 11.80 -20.74 -11.93
CA ARG A 165 11.34 -21.13 -10.58
C ARG A 165 11.96 -20.23 -9.50
N ILE A 166 12.35 -20.81 -8.36
CA ILE A 166 12.94 -20.07 -7.24
C ILE A 166 14.30 -19.45 -7.58
N TRP A 167 15.08 -20.07 -8.47
CA TRP A 167 16.43 -19.60 -8.80
C TRP A 167 16.42 -18.24 -9.48
N GLY A 168 15.47 -17.98 -10.37
CA GLY A 168 15.30 -16.65 -10.95
C GLY A 168 14.91 -15.62 -9.90
N VAL A 169 14.02 -15.97 -8.97
CA VAL A 169 13.64 -15.07 -7.87
C VAL A 169 14.82 -14.77 -6.96
N ILE A 170 15.67 -15.75 -6.64
CA ILE A 170 16.92 -15.56 -5.89
C ILE A 170 17.86 -14.62 -6.65
N ALA A 171 18.07 -14.85 -7.95
CA ALA A 171 18.91 -13.98 -8.77
C ALA A 171 18.38 -12.54 -8.82
N LEU A 172 17.07 -12.36 -8.98
CA LEU A 172 16.42 -11.05 -8.96
C LEU A 172 16.53 -10.38 -7.59
N GLY A 173 16.48 -11.15 -6.50
CA GLY A 173 16.73 -10.69 -5.14
C GLY A 173 18.18 -10.25 -4.94
N ALA A 174 19.15 -11.04 -5.42
CA ALA A 174 20.57 -10.70 -5.36
C ALA A 174 20.87 -9.40 -6.12
N VAL A 175 20.29 -9.22 -7.31
CA VAL A 175 20.38 -7.95 -8.05
C VAL A 175 19.74 -6.82 -7.23
N TRP A 176 18.54 -7.02 -6.69
CA TRP A 176 17.84 -6.00 -5.92
C TRP A 176 18.66 -5.54 -4.71
N PHE A 177 19.21 -6.47 -3.91
CA PHE A 177 20.07 -6.12 -2.78
C PHE A 177 21.43 -5.55 -3.22
N GLY A 178 21.99 -6.03 -4.32
CA GLY A 178 23.30 -5.61 -4.84
C GLY A 178 23.32 -4.19 -5.42
N VAL A 179 22.21 -3.73 -6.02
CA VAL A 179 22.10 -2.36 -6.56
C VAL A 179 21.53 -1.34 -5.57
N GLY A 180 21.33 -1.73 -4.30
CA GLY A 180 20.74 -0.86 -3.29
C GLY A 180 19.22 -0.66 -3.44
N GLY A 181 18.53 -1.59 -4.09
CA GLY A 181 17.10 -1.54 -4.38
C GLY A 181 16.80 -0.90 -5.74
N SER A 182 16.13 -1.65 -6.62
CA SER A 182 15.60 -1.11 -7.88
C SER A 182 14.32 -0.30 -7.60
N PRO A 183 14.06 0.83 -8.30
CA PRO A 183 12.80 1.56 -8.19
C PRO A 183 11.58 0.73 -8.62
N PHE A 184 11.80 -0.41 -9.28
CA PHE A 184 10.75 -1.35 -9.61
C PHE A 184 10.78 -2.50 -8.59
N TYR A 185 9.78 -2.58 -7.72
CA TYR A 185 9.58 -3.66 -6.72
C TYR A 185 9.24 -5.03 -7.35
N ASN A 186 9.80 -5.28 -8.55
CA ASN A 186 9.68 -6.47 -9.37
C ASN A 186 10.10 -7.72 -8.62
N PHE A 187 11.14 -7.63 -7.77
CA PHE A 187 11.58 -8.76 -6.94
C PHE A 187 10.47 -9.25 -6.00
N TRP A 188 9.91 -8.36 -5.18
CA TRP A 188 8.89 -8.71 -4.19
C TRP A 188 7.60 -9.23 -4.84
N PHE A 189 7.20 -8.61 -5.96
CA PHE A 189 6.07 -9.12 -6.75
C PHE A 189 6.35 -10.50 -7.36
N ALA A 190 7.57 -10.72 -7.89
CA ALA A 190 7.99 -12.02 -8.42
C ALA A 190 8.06 -13.11 -7.34
N LEU A 191 8.47 -12.78 -6.11
CA LEU A 191 8.44 -13.71 -4.98
C LEU A 191 7.00 -14.16 -4.67
N GLY A 192 6.05 -13.22 -4.68
CA GLY A 192 4.63 -13.53 -4.58
C GLY A 192 4.12 -14.40 -5.73
N ALA A 193 4.55 -14.09 -6.96
CA ALA A 193 4.22 -14.87 -8.15
C ALA A 193 4.74 -16.31 -8.06
N TRP A 194 5.98 -16.50 -7.61
CA TRP A 194 6.56 -17.81 -7.34
C TRP A 194 5.80 -18.59 -6.27
N ALA A 195 5.45 -17.94 -5.16
CA ALA A 195 4.67 -18.58 -4.10
C ALA A 195 3.32 -19.10 -4.62
N ALA A 196 2.68 -18.38 -5.56
CA ALA A 196 1.41 -18.80 -6.14
C ALA A 196 1.55 -19.86 -7.24
N VAL A 197 2.53 -19.72 -8.15
CA VAL A 197 2.69 -20.61 -9.32
C VAL A 197 3.39 -21.92 -8.96
N CYS A 198 4.42 -21.87 -8.12
CA CYS A 198 5.24 -23.04 -7.78
C CYS A 198 4.84 -23.70 -6.46
N GLN A 199 4.29 -22.94 -5.51
CA GLN A 199 3.98 -23.40 -4.15
C GLN A 199 2.50 -23.22 -3.76
N GLY A 200 1.63 -22.97 -4.75
CA GLY A 200 0.25 -22.52 -4.53
C GLY A 200 -0.58 -23.42 -3.62
N GLU A 201 -0.43 -24.75 -3.74
CA GLU A 201 -1.14 -25.70 -2.86
C GLU A 201 -0.66 -25.65 -1.42
N ALA A 202 0.66 -25.70 -1.19
CA ALA A 202 1.24 -25.69 0.14
C ALA A 202 0.94 -24.37 0.87
N VAL A 203 1.16 -23.25 0.18
CA VAL A 203 0.85 -21.91 0.70
C VAL A 203 -0.66 -21.79 0.94
N GLY A 204 -1.49 -22.26 0.02
CA GLY A 204 -2.95 -22.24 0.17
C GLY A 204 -3.45 -23.04 1.37
N ARG A 205 -2.88 -24.23 1.63
CA ARG A 205 -3.18 -25.04 2.83
C ARG A 205 -2.77 -24.33 4.11
N PHE A 206 -1.57 -23.75 4.14
CA PHE A 206 -1.10 -22.98 5.30
C PHE A 206 -1.98 -21.75 5.59
N LEU A 207 -2.31 -20.96 4.57
CA LEU A 207 -3.18 -19.80 4.73
C LEU A 207 -4.60 -20.18 5.15
N GLY A 208 -5.07 -21.37 4.75
CA GLY A 208 -6.37 -21.92 5.12
C GLY A 208 -6.42 -22.54 6.52
N SER A 209 -5.29 -22.97 7.09
CA SER A 209 -5.25 -23.56 8.43
C SER A 209 -5.36 -22.51 9.54
N ILE A 210 -4.93 -21.27 9.27
CA ILE A 210 -4.98 -20.17 10.23
C ILE A 210 -6.40 -19.59 10.29
N ARG A 211 -7.12 -19.92 11.37
CA ARG A 211 -8.44 -19.35 11.65
C ARG A 211 -8.27 -17.97 12.27
N CYS A 212 -8.87 -16.96 11.65
CA CYS A 212 -8.96 -15.61 12.19
C CYS A 212 -10.31 -15.00 11.84
N ASN A 213 -10.74 -14.04 12.66
CA ASN A 213 -11.93 -13.26 12.41
C ASN A 213 -11.53 -11.84 12.01
N VAL A 214 -11.92 -11.44 10.82
CA VAL A 214 -11.70 -10.09 10.29
C VAL A 214 -12.96 -9.66 9.54
N PRO A 215 -13.30 -8.37 9.55
CA PRO A 215 -14.47 -7.85 8.84
C PRO A 215 -14.50 -8.29 7.37
N ALA A 216 -15.70 -8.60 6.85
CA ALA A 216 -15.85 -9.06 5.48
C ALA A 216 -15.39 -8.03 4.44
N ASP A 217 -15.29 -6.76 4.78
CA ASP A 217 -14.80 -5.69 3.92
C ASP A 217 -13.39 -5.20 4.31
N ALA A 218 -12.67 -5.93 5.16
CA ALA A 218 -11.35 -5.52 5.65
C ALA A 218 -10.37 -5.16 4.51
N ALA A 219 -10.37 -5.91 3.40
CA ALA A 219 -9.52 -5.59 2.25
C ALA A 219 -9.89 -4.25 1.59
N ALA A 220 -11.17 -3.94 1.45
CA ALA A 220 -11.65 -2.68 0.89
C ALA A 220 -11.36 -1.50 1.82
N TRP A 221 -11.60 -1.70 3.13
CA TRP A 221 -11.24 -0.74 4.17
C TRP A 221 -9.74 -0.44 4.20
N CYS A 222 -8.89 -1.46 4.19
CA CYS A 222 -7.43 -1.30 4.13
C CYS A 222 -6.99 -0.54 2.88
N PHE A 223 -7.55 -0.88 1.72
CA PHE A 223 -7.24 -0.20 0.46
C PHE A 223 -7.70 1.26 0.47
N PHE A 224 -8.84 1.56 1.11
CA PHE A 224 -9.28 2.94 1.32
C PHE A 224 -8.30 3.73 2.22
N ILE A 225 -7.88 3.15 3.36
CA ILE A 225 -6.87 3.77 4.22
C ILE A 225 -5.59 4.02 3.42
N TYR A 226 -5.13 3.04 2.66
CA TYR A 226 -3.96 3.16 1.81
C TYR A 226 -4.04 4.40 0.90
N LEU A 227 -5.18 4.60 0.23
CA LEU A 227 -5.36 5.71 -0.72
C LEU A 227 -5.36 7.09 -0.05
N TYR A 228 -5.88 7.21 1.18
CA TYR A 228 -6.25 8.50 1.76
C TYR A 228 -5.52 8.87 3.08
N HIS A 229 -4.67 8.01 3.64
CA HIS A 229 -4.01 8.28 4.94
C HIS A 229 -2.97 9.40 4.93
N TYR A 230 -2.29 9.64 3.80
CA TYR A 230 -1.08 10.49 3.80
C TYR A 230 -1.37 11.96 4.15
N ILE A 231 -2.39 12.56 3.54
CA ILE A 231 -2.76 13.97 3.80
C ILE A 231 -3.19 14.19 5.27
N PRO A 232 -4.07 13.36 5.85
CA PRO A 232 -4.34 13.41 7.29
C PRO A 232 -3.09 13.22 8.15
N ALA A 233 -2.20 12.27 7.82
CA ALA A 233 -1.00 12.00 8.61
C ALA A 233 -0.07 13.23 8.66
N ILE A 234 0.22 13.86 7.52
CA ILE A 234 1.06 15.08 7.51
C ILE A 234 0.40 16.25 8.22
N SER A 235 -0.94 16.38 8.12
CA SER A 235 -1.70 17.46 8.75
C SER A 235 -1.74 17.31 10.26
N PHE A 236 -2.10 16.12 10.76
CA PHE A 236 -2.12 15.84 12.19
C PHE A 236 -0.74 15.93 12.81
N LYS A 237 0.29 15.40 12.15
CA LYS A 237 1.67 15.56 12.60
C LYS A 237 2.00 17.03 12.84
N LYS A 238 1.73 17.89 11.86
CA LYS A 238 2.06 19.31 11.94
C LYS A 238 1.32 20.01 13.07
N LEU A 239 0.02 19.75 13.21
CA LEU A 239 -0.80 20.32 14.28
C LEU A 239 -0.34 19.85 15.66
N LEU A 240 -0.04 18.56 15.82
CA LEU A 240 0.39 18.00 17.10
C LEU A 240 1.78 18.48 17.49
N VAL A 241 2.74 18.55 16.56
CA VAL A 241 4.07 19.11 16.82
C VAL A 241 3.95 20.57 17.27
N ALA A 242 3.07 21.36 16.64
CA ALA A 242 2.84 22.75 17.03
C ALA A 242 2.15 22.89 18.40
N ALA A 243 1.28 21.95 18.78
CA ALA A 243 0.52 22.00 20.02
C ALA A 243 1.26 21.44 21.24
N ILE A 244 2.03 20.36 21.05
CA ILE A 244 2.69 19.61 22.13
C ILE A 244 4.15 20.05 22.29
N GLY A 245 4.81 20.45 21.21
CA GLY A 245 6.25 20.74 21.19
C GLY A 245 7.13 19.48 21.20
N PRO A 246 8.39 19.58 20.79
CA PRO A 246 9.35 18.47 20.78
C PRO A 246 10.15 18.33 22.10
N ASP A 247 9.65 18.86 23.22
CA ASP A 247 10.46 19.12 24.43
C ASP A 247 10.87 17.86 25.22
N SER A 248 10.31 16.70 24.90
CA SER A 248 10.66 15.45 25.57
C SER A 248 10.41 14.21 24.69
N PHE A 249 11.03 13.09 25.08
CA PHE A 249 10.75 11.79 24.47
C PHE A 249 9.25 11.46 24.47
N PHE A 250 8.56 11.66 25.60
CA PHE A 250 7.14 11.35 25.72
C PHE A 250 6.26 12.25 24.85
N ALA A 251 6.63 13.53 24.70
CA ALA A 251 5.97 14.46 23.80
C ALA A 251 6.10 14.01 22.34
N LEU A 252 7.30 13.60 21.91
CA LEU A 252 7.56 13.10 20.57
C LEU A 252 6.89 11.75 20.29
N ALA A 253 7.02 10.78 21.20
CA ALA A 253 6.37 9.47 21.09
C ALA A 253 4.84 9.59 21.12
N GLY A 254 4.31 10.46 21.97
CA GLY A 254 2.88 10.80 22.02
C GLY A 254 2.40 11.43 20.72
N THR A 255 3.14 12.40 20.18
CA THR A 255 2.84 13.03 18.88
C THR A 255 2.85 12.03 17.74
N TYR A 256 3.84 11.14 17.70
CA TYR A 256 3.97 10.07 16.72
C TYR A 256 2.75 9.11 16.75
N LEU A 257 2.43 8.56 17.93
CA LEU A 257 1.31 7.64 18.08
C LEU A 257 -0.04 8.31 17.85
N ALA A 258 -0.23 9.52 18.37
CA ALA A 258 -1.46 10.29 18.17
C ALA A 258 -1.68 10.61 16.69
N THR A 259 -0.63 10.95 15.93
CA THR A 259 -0.71 11.16 14.48
C THR A 259 -1.27 9.91 13.79
N ALA A 260 -0.72 8.73 14.10
CA ALA A 260 -1.17 7.48 13.50
C ALA A 260 -2.62 7.14 13.88
N LEU A 261 -2.99 7.27 15.15
CA LEU A 261 -4.33 6.95 15.65
C LEU A 261 -5.40 7.91 15.09
N LEU A 262 -5.13 9.22 15.07
CA LEU A 262 -6.05 10.21 14.50
C LEU A 262 -6.23 9.99 13.00
N THR A 263 -5.15 9.66 12.28
CA THR A 263 -5.21 9.32 10.85
C THR A 263 -6.08 8.09 10.61
N LEU A 264 -5.82 7.00 11.34
CA LEU A 264 -6.62 5.76 11.22
C LEU A 264 -8.08 6.01 11.57
N GLY A 265 -8.36 6.74 12.66
CA GLY A 265 -9.70 7.08 13.11
C GLY A 265 -10.46 7.91 12.09
N LEU A 266 -9.86 9.00 11.59
CA LEU A 266 -10.48 9.88 10.61
C LEU A 266 -10.80 9.12 9.31
N VAL A 267 -9.80 8.45 8.73
CA VAL A 267 -9.96 7.79 7.42
C VAL A 267 -10.93 6.61 7.51
N THR A 268 -10.92 5.88 8.62
CA THR A 268 -11.91 4.82 8.90
C THR A 268 -13.31 5.40 9.08
N GLY A 269 -13.46 6.49 9.83
CA GLY A 269 -14.74 7.17 10.00
C GLY A 269 -15.33 7.64 8.67
N VAL A 270 -14.50 8.24 7.80
CA VAL A 270 -14.89 8.64 6.44
C VAL A 270 -15.31 7.43 5.61
N TYR A 271 -14.56 6.33 5.64
CA TYR A 271 -14.93 5.10 4.94
C TYR A 271 -16.31 4.57 5.38
N ILE A 272 -16.55 4.47 6.69
CA ILE A 272 -17.81 3.98 7.25
C ILE A 272 -18.97 4.92 6.86
N LEU A 273 -18.76 6.24 6.96
CA LEU A 273 -19.76 7.24 6.60
C LEU A 273 -20.10 7.18 5.11
N LEU A 274 -19.10 7.16 4.23
CA LEU A 274 -19.30 7.04 2.79
C LEU A 274 -20.00 5.73 2.42
N LYS A 275 -19.65 4.62 3.06
CA LYS A 275 -20.32 3.33 2.86
C LYS A 275 -21.80 3.40 3.24
N LYS A 276 -22.16 4.16 4.27
CA LYS A 276 -23.55 4.35 4.71
C LYS A 276 -24.34 5.29 3.80
N ILE A 277 -23.74 6.39 3.36
CA ILE A 277 -24.42 7.44 2.56
C ILE A 277 -24.41 7.13 1.07
N CYS A 278 -23.25 6.75 0.53
CA CYS A 278 -23.00 6.57 -0.91
C CYS A 278 -22.29 5.24 -1.21
N PRO A 279 -22.90 4.07 -0.94
CA PRO A 279 -22.25 2.77 -1.09
C PRO A 279 -21.74 2.48 -2.50
N ARG A 280 -22.42 3.00 -3.53
CA ARG A 280 -21.97 2.90 -4.94
C ARG A 280 -20.65 3.62 -5.17
N LEU A 281 -20.54 4.85 -4.67
CA LEU A 281 -19.30 5.63 -4.74
C LEU A 281 -18.19 4.92 -3.96
N THR A 282 -18.47 4.45 -2.75
CA THR A 282 -17.49 3.68 -1.96
C THR A 282 -16.99 2.46 -2.72
N GLY A 283 -17.88 1.75 -3.42
CA GLY A 283 -17.51 0.66 -4.32
C GLY A 283 -16.47 1.08 -5.36
N VAL A 284 -16.68 2.21 -6.04
CA VAL A 284 -15.71 2.76 -7.00
C VAL A 284 -14.40 3.15 -6.32
N LEU A 285 -14.45 3.83 -5.17
CA LEU A 285 -13.26 4.32 -4.45
C LEU A 285 -12.37 3.20 -3.91
N VAL A 286 -12.91 1.98 -3.76
CA VAL A 286 -12.16 0.81 -3.28
C VAL A 286 -11.90 -0.23 -4.37
N GLY A 287 -12.10 0.11 -5.64
CA GLY A 287 -11.83 -0.78 -6.77
C GLY A 287 -12.83 -1.91 -6.94
N GLY A 288 -14.06 -1.73 -6.43
CA GLY A 288 -15.20 -2.59 -6.70
C GLY A 288 -15.55 -2.66 -8.18
N LYS A 289 -16.32 -3.68 -8.57
CA LYS A 289 -16.80 -3.81 -9.95
C LYS A 289 -17.77 -2.66 -10.24
N ILE A 290 -17.46 -1.87 -11.27
CA ILE A 290 -18.33 -0.84 -11.85
C ILE A 290 -19.27 -1.52 -12.83
#